data_AF-A0A0F9QZR2-F1
#
_entry.id   AF-A0A0F9QZR2-F1
#
_cell.length_a   1.000
_cell.length_b   1.000
_cell.length_c   1.000
_cell.angle_alpha   90.00
_cell.angle_beta   90.00
_cell.angle_gamma   90.00
#
_symmetry.space_group_name_H-M   'P 1'
#
loop_
_entity.id
_entity.type
_entity.pdbx_description
1 polymer ?
#
loop_
_entity_poly.entity_id
_entity_poly.type
_entity_poly.pdbx_seq_one_letter_code
_entity_poly.pdbx_strand_id
1 'polypeptide(L)'
;METEDQFLFKTLDYIKYISMYSKFFLQMAFKRVYCGDPKEEEIELRNIQECLLKEIKKKNPRDLVLCLGAGVSMSANLPDWNKLLEGLMIKVVESYKTDLDSASIEFFAKRIHTQESDNPLFEAEFIQSAIEEIFKDNFKEVFQDLIKQKLYERPIVYSELIETLSNLCGIGINKIINYNYDKTIFEKIKSDYNSVKIISDEISYE
;
A
#
# COMPACT_ATOMS: atom_id res chain seq x y z
N MET A 1 15.18 6.28 -32.18
CA MET A 1 15.03 7.72 -31.96
C MET A 1 13.59 8.05 -32.26
N GLU A 2 12.77 8.29 -31.23
CA GLU A 2 11.46 8.93 -31.44
C GLU A 2 11.70 10.34 -32.00
N THR A 3 10.91 10.76 -32.97
CA THR A 3 10.99 12.11 -33.51
C THR A 3 10.48 13.11 -32.48
N GLU A 4 11.02 14.34 -32.47
CA GLU A 4 10.60 15.42 -31.55
C GLU A 4 9.07 15.60 -31.51
N ASP A 5 8.41 15.45 -32.65
CA ASP A 5 6.95 15.52 -32.77
C ASP A 5 6.22 14.37 -32.05
N GLN A 6 6.78 13.15 -32.05
CA GLN A 6 6.19 12.01 -31.33
C GLN A 6 6.31 12.16 -29.82
N PHE A 7 7.43 12.69 -29.33
CA PHE A 7 7.65 12.98 -27.91
C PHE A 7 6.73 14.11 -27.42
N LEU A 8 6.60 15.18 -28.21
CA LEU A 8 5.70 16.31 -27.91
C LEU A 8 4.23 15.87 -27.86
N PHE A 9 3.81 15.01 -28.78
CA PHE A 9 2.44 14.49 -28.83
C PHE A 9 2.12 13.62 -27.61
N LYS A 10 3.03 12.70 -27.24
CA LYS A 10 2.88 11.87 -26.02
C LYS A 10 2.87 12.71 -24.74
N THR A 11 3.70 13.76 -24.69
CA THR A 11 3.74 14.69 -23.56
C THR A 11 2.43 15.49 -23.44
N LEU A 12 1.86 15.94 -24.57
CA LEU A 12 0.56 16.61 -24.59
C LEU A 12 -0.59 15.69 -24.19
N ASP A 13 -0.60 14.45 -24.66
CA ASP A 13 -1.60 13.45 -24.25
C ASP A 13 -1.49 13.10 -22.77
N TYR A 14 -0.27 13.01 -22.23
CA TYR A 14 -0.03 12.80 -20.80
C TYR A 14 -0.49 14.00 -19.96
N ILE A 15 -0.18 15.22 -20.36
CA ILE A 15 -0.68 16.45 -19.69
C ILE A 15 -2.20 16.52 -19.76
N LYS A 16 -2.80 16.13 -20.89
CA LYS A 16 -4.25 16.10 -21.07
C LYS A 16 -4.92 15.01 -20.23
N TYR A 17 -4.27 13.85 -20.10
CA TYR A 17 -4.67 12.77 -19.21
C TYR A 17 -4.60 13.25 -17.74
N ILE A 18 -3.44 13.68 -17.25
CA ILE A 18 -3.25 14.19 -15.88
C ILE A 18 -4.22 15.33 -15.56
N SER A 19 -4.42 16.28 -16.47
CA SER A 19 -5.38 17.38 -16.28
C SER A 19 -6.84 16.92 -16.28
N MET A 20 -7.18 15.85 -16.99
CA MET A 20 -8.51 15.24 -16.94
C MET A 20 -8.73 14.53 -15.59
N TYR A 21 -7.73 13.80 -15.08
CA TYR A 21 -7.80 13.19 -13.74
C TYR A 21 -7.82 14.23 -12.64
N SER A 22 -7.00 15.27 -12.71
CA SER A 22 -7.01 16.35 -11.71
C SER A 22 -8.35 17.08 -11.71
N LYS A 23 -8.98 17.29 -12.87
CA LYS A 23 -10.33 17.87 -12.96
C LYS A 23 -11.41 16.93 -12.45
N PHE A 24 -11.29 15.62 -12.68
CA PHE A 24 -12.19 14.61 -12.11
C PHE A 24 -12.05 14.51 -10.58
N PHE A 25 -10.83 14.48 -10.05
CA PHE A 25 -10.55 14.49 -8.62
C PHE A 25 -10.97 15.80 -7.96
N LEU A 26 -10.75 16.95 -8.60
CA LEU A 26 -11.30 18.23 -8.16
C LEU A 26 -12.82 18.20 -8.17
N GLN A 27 -13.47 17.67 -9.21
CA GLN A 27 -14.93 17.53 -9.24
C GLN A 27 -15.44 16.57 -8.16
N MET A 28 -14.74 15.48 -7.86
CA MET A 28 -15.06 14.58 -6.75
C MET A 28 -14.86 15.25 -5.39
N ALA A 29 -13.75 15.98 -5.21
CA ALA A 29 -13.46 16.73 -3.99
C ALA A 29 -14.48 17.85 -3.78
N PHE A 30 -14.80 18.61 -4.83
CA PHE A 30 -15.86 19.62 -4.82
C PHE A 30 -17.23 18.99 -4.58
N LYS A 31 -17.53 17.83 -5.16
CA LYS A 31 -18.77 17.10 -4.86
C LYS A 31 -18.83 16.68 -3.39
N ARG A 32 -17.72 16.27 -2.77
CA ARG A 32 -17.66 15.98 -1.31
C ARG A 32 -17.72 17.24 -0.43
N VAL A 33 -17.26 18.39 -0.93
CA VAL A 33 -17.31 19.67 -0.19
C VAL A 33 -18.67 20.38 -0.35
N TYR A 34 -19.38 20.15 -1.47
CA TYR A 34 -20.61 20.86 -1.84
C TYR A 34 -21.86 19.99 -1.94
N CYS A 35 -21.79 18.67 -1.73
CA CYS A 35 -22.96 17.79 -1.73
C CYS A 35 -23.01 16.94 -0.46
N GLY A 36 -23.69 17.47 0.57
CA GLY A 36 -24.10 16.72 1.76
C GLY A 36 -23.95 17.54 3.03
N ASP A 37 -24.98 17.58 3.89
CA ASP A 37 -24.75 17.90 5.30
C ASP A 37 -23.88 16.76 5.86
N PRO A 38 -22.69 17.04 6.45
CA PRO A 38 -21.82 15.99 7.00
C PRO A 38 -22.54 15.04 7.98
N LYS A 39 -23.59 15.53 8.67
CA LYS A 39 -24.41 14.70 9.55
C LYS A 39 -25.32 13.76 8.76
N GLU A 40 -25.88 14.21 7.64
CA GLU A 40 -26.69 13.36 6.76
C GLU A 40 -25.81 12.28 6.11
N GLU A 41 -24.60 12.62 5.66
CA GLU A 41 -23.64 11.63 5.15
C GLU A 41 -23.25 10.60 6.20
N GLU A 42 -22.99 11.02 7.44
CA GLU A 42 -22.67 10.09 8.53
C GLU A 42 -23.83 9.12 8.82
N ILE A 43 -25.07 9.63 8.82
CA ILE A 43 -26.28 8.83 8.99
C ILE A 43 -26.44 7.84 7.83
N GLU A 44 -26.26 8.29 6.59
CA GLU A 44 -26.33 7.43 5.40
C GLU A 44 -25.28 6.32 5.45
N LEU A 45 -24.02 6.65 5.78
CA LEU A 45 -22.94 5.68 5.93
C LEU A 45 -23.25 4.64 7.01
N ARG A 46 -23.79 5.09 8.15
CA ARG A 46 -24.22 4.18 9.23
C ARG A 46 -25.34 3.25 8.77
N ASN A 47 -26.33 3.77 8.06
CA ASN A 47 -27.44 2.98 7.50
C ASN A 47 -26.92 1.94 6.50
N ILE A 48 -25.98 2.31 5.64
CA ILE A 48 -25.34 1.39 4.69
C ILE A 48 -24.59 0.28 5.44
N GLN A 49 -23.80 0.63 6.46
CA GLN A 49 -23.08 -0.34 7.29
C GLN A 49 -24.03 -1.32 7.97
N GLU A 50 -25.13 -0.85 8.56
CA GLU A 50 -26.13 -1.72 9.19
C GLU A 50 -26.79 -2.67 8.19
N CYS A 51 -27.11 -2.19 6.98
CA CYS A 51 -27.65 -3.02 5.91
C CYS A 51 -26.65 -4.10 5.48
N LEU A 52 -25.38 -3.73 5.29
CA LEU A 52 -24.32 -4.68 4.94
C LEU A 52 -24.12 -5.73 6.05
N LEU A 53 -24.12 -5.32 7.32
CA LEU A 53 -24.00 -6.22 8.46
C LEU A 53 -25.17 -7.22 8.50
N LYS A 54 -26.39 -6.78 8.22
CA LYS A 54 -27.56 -7.66 8.15
C LYS A 54 -27.41 -8.68 7.02
N GLU A 55 -26.89 -8.29 5.86
CA GLU A 55 -26.67 -9.20 4.74
C GLU A 55 -25.53 -10.18 5.01
N ILE A 56 -24.40 -9.72 5.55
CA ILE A 56 -23.25 -10.57 5.91
C ILE A 56 -23.67 -11.64 6.93
N LYS A 57 -24.45 -11.27 7.95
CA LYS A 57 -24.94 -12.22 8.97
C LYS A 57 -25.85 -13.32 8.42
N LYS A 58 -26.45 -13.14 7.24
CA LYS A 58 -27.28 -14.16 6.59
C LYS A 58 -26.46 -15.14 5.73
N LYS A 59 -25.20 -14.82 5.43
CA LYS A 59 -24.34 -15.65 4.58
C LYS A 59 -23.63 -16.71 5.42
N ASN A 60 -23.36 -17.85 4.78
CA ASN A 60 -22.45 -18.83 5.36
C ASN A 60 -21.03 -18.24 5.37
N PRO A 61 -20.29 -18.25 6.50
CA PRO A 61 -18.93 -17.73 6.57
C PRO A 61 -18.00 -18.29 5.46
N ARG A 62 -18.20 -19.54 5.03
CA ARG A 62 -17.38 -20.17 3.98
C ARG A 62 -17.60 -19.59 2.57
N ASP A 63 -18.69 -18.85 2.38
CA ASP A 63 -18.99 -18.18 1.12
C ASP A 63 -18.41 -16.76 1.07
N LEU A 64 -17.91 -16.25 2.20
CA LEU A 64 -17.30 -14.92 2.30
C LEU A 64 -15.81 -14.98 1.95
N VAL A 65 -15.31 -13.86 1.42
CA VAL A 65 -13.90 -13.63 1.10
C VAL A 65 -13.47 -12.33 1.78
N LEU A 66 -12.35 -12.37 2.50
CA LEU A 66 -11.73 -11.16 3.05
C LEU A 66 -10.72 -10.61 2.06
N CYS A 67 -10.92 -9.37 1.60
CA CYS A 67 -9.96 -8.65 0.78
C CYS A 67 -9.24 -7.61 1.67
N LEU A 68 -7.95 -7.83 1.93
CA LEU A 68 -7.18 -7.06 2.90
C LEU A 68 -6.12 -6.21 2.20
N GLY A 69 -6.07 -4.92 2.55
CA GLY A 69 -5.06 -3.97 2.08
C GLY A 69 -4.30 -3.33 3.24
N ALA A 70 -3.47 -2.33 2.94
CA ALA A 70 -2.43 -1.83 3.86
C ALA A 70 -2.99 -1.31 5.20
N GLY A 71 -4.25 -0.86 5.22
CA GLY A 71 -4.91 -0.40 6.45
C GLY A 71 -4.94 -1.45 7.57
N VAL A 72 -4.98 -2.74 7.24
CA VAL A 72 -4.89 -3.82 8.24
C VAL A 72 -3.50 -3.85 8.86
N SER A 73 -2.45 -3.81 8.04
CA SER A 73 -1.05 -3.83 8.48
C SER A 73 -0.66 -2.54 9.22
N MET A 74 -1.18 -1.39 8.82
CA MET A 74 -1.01 -0.12 9.55
C MET A 74 -1.56 -0.20 10.97
N SER A 75 -2.67 -0.89 11.17
CA SER A 75 -3.20 -1.13 12.52
C SER A 75 -2.24 -1.96 13.37
N ALA A 76 -1.35 -2.74 12.75
CA ALA A 76 -0.28 -3.50 13.39
C ALA A 76 1.06 -2.74 13.54
N ASN A 77 1.08 -1.43 13.32
CA ASN A 77 2.27 -0.58 13.35
C ASN A 77 3.26 -0.80 12.19
N LEU A 78 2.81 -1.42 11.09
CA LEU A 78 3.57 -1.46 9.84
C LEU A 78 3.39 -0.15 9.05
N PRO A 79 4.39 0.26 8.26
CA PRO A 79 4.27 1.45 7.42
C PRO A 79 3.22 1.26 6.32
N ASP A 80 2.63 2.36 5.89
CA ASP A 80 1.89 2.41 4.63
C ASP A 80 2.87 2.48 3.42
N TRP A 81 2.32 2.43 2.22
CA TRP A 81 3.09 2.51 0.97
C TRP A 81 3.95 3.76 0.88
N ASN A 82 3.45 4.92 1.31
CA ASN A 82 4.19 6.17 1.22
C ASN A 82 5.43 6.15 2.12
N LYS A 83 5.26 5.74 3.38
CA LYS A 83 6.37 5.60 4.33
C LYS A 83 7.38 4.54 3.93
N LEU A 84 6.92 3.46 3.29
CA LEU A 84 7.79 2.43 2.75
C LEU A 84 8.68 3.00 1.63
N LEU A 85 8.08 3.68 0.65
CA LEU A 85 8.81 4.30 -0.46
C LEU A 85 9.77 5.40 0.01
N GLU A 86 9.34 6.27 0.92
CA GLU A 86 10.21 7.27 1.55
C GLU A 86 11.43 6.61 2.20
N GLY A 87 11.20 5.53 2.97
CA GLY A 87 12.26 4.78 3.63
C GLY A 87 13.25 4.13 2.67
N LEU A 88 12.78 3.62 1.52
CA LEU A 88 13.62 3.06 0.48
C LEU A 88 14.37 4.16 -0.30
N MET A 89 13.74 5.31 -0.54
CA MET A 89 14.38 6.46 -1.18
C MET A 89 15.55 7.00 -0.36
N ILE A 90 15.42 7.04 0.98
CA ILE A 90 16.54 7.38 1.87
C ILE A 90 17.76 6.48 1.59
N LYS A 91 17.55 5.18 1.37
CA LYS A 91 18.62 4.22 1.09
C LYS A 91 19.26 4.43 -0.28
N VAL A 92 18.45 4.79 -1.28
CA VAL A 92 18.95 5.18 -2.61
C VAL A 92 19.86 6.41 -2.48
N VAL A 93 19.40 7.48 -1.83
CA VAL A 93 20.18 8.72 -1.66
C VAL A 93 21.46 8.47 -0.86
N GLU A 94 21.38 7.71 0.23
CA GLU A 94 22.54 7.31 1.06
C GLU A 94 23.60 6.58 0.22
N SER A 95 23.18 5.72 -0.71
CA SER A 95 24.08 4.95 -1.57
C SER A 95 24.78 5.78 -2.65
N TYR A 96 24.13 6.82 -3.18
CA TYR A 96 24.74 7.73 -4.17
C TYR A 96 25.56 8.86 -3.55
N LYS A 97 25.31 9.23 -2.29
CA LYS A 97 25.86 10.43 -1.65
C LYS A 97 26.40 10.12 -0.25
N THR A 98 27.48 9.34 -0.21
CA THR A 98 28.18 8.95 1.03
C THR A 98 28.76 10.12 1.83
N ASP A 99 28.94 11.28 1.19
CA ASP A 99 29.58 12.45 1.79
C ASP A 99 28.59 13.40 2.49
N LEU A 100 27.28 13.10 2.41
CA LEU A 100 26.24 13.88 3.08
C LEU A 100 25.99 13.39 4.50
N ASP A 101 25.72 14.30 5.42
CA ASP A 101 25.20 13.95 6.74
C ASP A 101 23.78 13.36 6.65
N SER A 102 23.36 12.66 7.71
CA SER A 102 22.07 11.97 7.74
C SER A 102 20.86 12.89 7.58
N ALA A 103 20.92 14.13 8.08
CA ALA A 103 19.81 15.08 7.94
C ALA A 103 19.70 15.58 6.50
N SER A 104 20.84 15.79 5.83
CA SER A 104 20.91 16.12 4.40
C SER A 104 20.35 14.98 3.53
N ILE A 105 20.72 13.73 3.81
CA ILE A 105 20.17 12.54 3.11
C ILE A 105 18.65 12.48 3.25
N GLU A 106 18.14 12.59 4.48
CA GLU A 106 16.71 12.55 4.76
C GLU A 106 15.96 13.69 4.05
N PHE A 107 16.54 14.89 4.03
CA PHE A 107 15.97 16.05 3.34
C PHE A 107 15.82 15.80 1.83
N PHE A 108 16.88 15.30 1.16
CA PHE A 108 16.82 15.03 -0.28
C PHE A 108 15.85 13.90 -0.60
N ALA A 109 15.88 12.82 0.17
CA ALA A 109 14.99 11.69 -0.03
C ALA A 109 13.52 12.10 0.12
N LYS A 110 13.18 12.84 1.19
CA LYS A 110 11.83 13.39 1.39
C LYS A 110 11.42 14.33 0.25
N ARG A 111 12.36 15.14 -0.25
CA ARG A 111 12.06 16.06 -1.35
C ARG A 111 11.76 15.32 -2.65
N ILE A 112 12.54 14.29 -3.00
CA ILE A 112 12.28 13.44 -4.17
C ILE A 112 10.94 12.71 -3.99
N HIS A 113 10.73 12.07 -2.84
CA HIS A 113 9.48 11.39 -2.51
C HIS A 113 8.26 12.31 -2.65
N THR A 114 8.34 13.53 -2.12
CA THR A 114 7.23 14.50 -2.22
C THR A 114 6.93 14.89 -3.67
N GLN A 115 7.96 15.05 -4.50
CA GLN A 115 7.79 15.38 -5.92
C GLN A 115 7.12 14.25 -6.71
N GLU A 116 7.41 13.00 -6.36
CA GLU A 116 6.89 11.81 -7.04
C GLU A 116 5.65 11.20 -6.35
N SER A 117 5.19 11.77 -5.23
CA SER A 117 4.12 11.21 -4.39
C SER A 117 2.76 11.02 -5.08
N ASP A 118 2.49 11.76 -6.15
CA ASP A 118 1.31 11.58 -7.00
C ASP A 118 1.39 10.32 -7.88
N ASN A 119 2.58 9.71 -7.98
CA ASN A 119 2.93 8.63 -8.90
C ASN A 119 3.72 7.51 -8.20
N PRO A 120 3.15 6.85 -7.17
CA PRO A 120 3.88 5.91 -6.31
C PRO A 120 4.45 4.69 -7.05
N LEU A 121 3.82 4.28 -8.16
CA LEU A 121 4.34 3.19 -8.99
C LEU A 121 5.61 3.59 -9.74
N PHE A 122 5.67 4.82 -10.25
CA PHE A 122 6.86 5.34 -10.91
C PHE A 122 8.00 5.54 -9.91
N GLU A 123 7.70 6.04 -8.72
CA GLU A 123 8.68 6.14 -7.64
C GLU A 123 9.24 4.75 -7.27
N ALA A 124 8.37 3.74 -7.13
CA ALA A 124 8.78 2.38 -6.85
C ALA A 124 9.70 1.80 -7.95
N GLU A 125 9.35 2.01 -9.23
CA GLU A 125 10.14 1.57 -10.38
C GLU A 125 11.51 2.28 -10.43
N PHE A 126 11.54 3.58 -10.13
CA PHE A 126 12.79 4.35 -10.03
C PHE A 126 13.68 3.83 -8.90
N ILE A 127 13.13 3.64 -7.69
CA ILE A 127 13.86 3.09 -6.55
C ILE A 127 14.42 1.72 -6.89
N GLN A 128 13.60 0.85 -7.50
CA GLN A 128 14.03 -0.48 -7.92
C GLN A 128 15.20 -0.41 -8.89
N SER A 129 15.08 0.42 -9.93
CA SER A 129 16.12 0.60 -10.96
C SER A 129 17.42 1.15 -10.38
N ALA A 130 17.32 2.11 -9.47
CA ALA A 130 18.47 2.69 -8.78
C ALA A 130 19.21 1.65 -7.92
N ILE A 131 18.47 0.85 -7.14
CA ILE A 131 19.05 -0.24 -6.33
C ILE A 131 19.64 -1.31 -7.24
N GLU A 132 19.00 -1.64 -8.35
CA GLU A 132 19.53 -2.59 -9.34
C GLU A 132 20.86 -2.11 -9.94
N GLU A 133 20.96 -0.83 -10.29
CA GLU A 133 22.20 -0.25 -10.80
C GLU A 133 23.34 -0.27 -9.77
N ILE A 134 23.04 0.04 -8.50
CA ILE A 134 24.01 0.08 -7.41
C ILE A 134 24.52 -1.32 -7.05
N PHE A 135 23.60 -2.27 -6.85
CA PHE A 135 23.91 -3.58 -6.26
C PHE A 135 24.03 -4.72 -7.28
N LYS A 136 23.70 -4.47 -8.56
CA LYS A 136 23.87 -5.37 -9.71
C LYS A 136 23.55 -6.83 -9.39
N ASP A 137 24.57 -7.67 -9.24
CA ASP A 137 24.44 -9.12 -9.05
C ASP A 137 23.69 -9.50 -7.76
N ASN A 138 23.72 -8.63 -6.74
CA ASN A 138 23.04 -8.84 -5.46
C ASN A 138 21.71 -8.07 -5.32
N PHE A 139 21.24 -7.43 -6.41
CA PHE A 139 20.05 -6.57 -6.40
C PHE A 139 18.84 -7.19 -5.71
N LYS A 140 18.43 -8.41 -6.12
CA LYS A 140 17.22 -9.06 -5.60
C LYS A 140 17.25 -9.24 -4.09
N GLU A 141 18.36 -9.75 -3.57
CA GLU A 141 18.54 -9.99 -2.13
C GLU A 141 18.55 -8.68 -1.36
N VAL A 142 19.33 -7.70 -1.81
CA VAL A 142 19.41 -6.37 -1.18
C VAL A 142 18.05 -5.68 -1.18
N PHE A 143 17.34 -5.70 -2.30
CA PHE A 143 16.03 -5.07 -2.41
C PHE A 143 15.00 -5.71 -1.46
N GLN A 144 14.95 -7.03 -1.41
CA GLN A 144 14.08 -7.75 -0.48
C GLN A 144 14.41 -7.46 0.98
N ASP A 145 15.69 -7.41 1.33
CA ASP A 145 16.14 -7.13 2.70
C ASP A 145 15.86 -5.69 3.10
N LEU A 146 16.02 -4.72 2.21
CA LEU A 146 15.64 -3.33 2.44
C LEU A 146 14.13 -3.19 2.69
N ILE A 147 13.30 -3.86 1.89
CA ILE A 147 11.84 -3.88 2.09
C ILE A 147 11.51 -4.49 3.45
N LYS A 148 12.08 -5.66 3.79
CA LYS A 148 11.83 -6.32 5.08
C LYS A 148 12.28 -5.45 6.25
N GLN A 149 13.46 -4.86 6.17
CA GLN A 149 13.98 -3.98 7.22
C GLN A 149 13.05 -2.80 7.46
N LYS A 150 12.49 -2.20 6.39
CA LYS A 150 11.55 -1.09 6.51
C LYS A 150 10.15 -1.51 6.93
N LEU A 151 9.65 -2.65 6.51
CA LEU A 151 8.35 -3.15 6.94
C LEU A 151 8.31 -3.51 8.42
N TYR A 152 9.40 -4.10 8.93
CA TYR A 152 9.50 -4.62 10.30
C TYR A 152 10.45 -3.79 11.18
N GLU A 153 10.66 -2.50 10.86
CA GLU A 153 11.48 -1.60 11.68
C GLU A 153 10.92 -1.39 13.10
N ARG A 154 9.61 -1.61 13.25
CA ARG A 154 8.88 -1.51 14.51
C ARG A 154 8.33 -2.87 14.90
N PRO A 155 8.19 -3.16 16.21
CA PRO A 155 7.56 -4.38 16.65
C PRO A 155 6.10 -4.42 16.20
N ILE A 156 5.67 -5.59 15.73
CA ILE A 156 4.29 -5.88 15.38
C ILE A 156 3.45 -5.86 16.65
N VAL A 157 2.32 -5.16 16.61
CA VAL A 157 1.32 -5.16 17.67
C VAL A 157 -0.01 -5.59 17.08
N TYR A 158 -0.54 -6.76 17.46
CA TYR A 158 -1.84 -7.18 16.95
C TYR A 158 -2.95 -6.29 17.51
N SER A 159 -3.57 -5.51 16.62
CA SER A 159 -4.64 -4.60 16.95
C SER A 159 -5.97 -5.34 17.15
N GLU A 160 -6.96 -4.65 17.73
CA GLU A 160 -8.34 -5.14 17.79
C GLU A 160 -8.89 -5.51 16.40
N LEU A 161 -8.51 -4.78 15.35
CA LEU A 161 -8.89 -5.10 13.98
C LEU A 161 -8.32 -6.45 13.55
N ILE A 162 -7.04 -6.70 13.80
CA ILE A 162 -6.39 -7.97 13.44
C ILE A 162 -6.97 -9.13 14.25
N GLU A 163 -7.19 -8.93 15.55
CA GLU A 163 -7.85 -9.92 16.41
C GLU A 163 -9.26 -10.24 15.90
N THR A 164 -10.03 -9.21 15.51
CA THR A 164 -11.37 -9.39 14.94
C THR A 164 -11.33 -10.16 13.63
N LEU A 165 -10.40 -9.83 12.72
CA LEU A 165 -10.22 -10.54 11.46
C LEU A 165 -9.81 -12.01 11.69
N SER A 166 -8.94 -12.26 12.67
CA SER A 166 -8.56 -13.63 13.06
C SER A 166 -9.78 -14.40 13.57
N ASN A 167 -10.57 -13.81 14.46
CA ASN A 167 -11.80 -14.41 14.97
C ASN A 167 -12.83 -14.70 13.87
N LEU A 168 -12.95 -13.83 12.86
CA LEU A 168 -13.78 -14.09 11.68
C LEU A 168 -13.33 -15.35 10.91
N CYS A 169 -12.03 -15.64 10.90
CA CYS A 169 -11.51 -16.88 10.33
C CYS A 169 -11.85 -18.08 11.22
N GLY A 170 -11.76 -17.91 12.54
CA GLY A 170 -12.17 -18.93 13.52
C GLY A 170 -13.63 -19.37 13.41
N ILE A 171 -14.55 -18.46 13.05
CA ILE A 171 -15.97 -18.78 12.82
C ILE A 171 -16.24 -19.40 11.43
N GLY A 172 -15.24 -19.50 10.56
CA GLY A 172 -15.31 -20.29 9.33
C GLY A 172 -15.04 -19.55 8.03
N ILE A 173 -14.66 -18.27 8.05
CA ILE A 173 -14.13 -17.61 6.84
C ILE A 173 -12.75 -18.22 6.53
N ASN A 174 -12.58 -18.77 5.34
CA ASN A 174 -11.35 -19.47 4.96
C ASN A 174 -10.74 -19.00 3.63
N LYS A 175 -11.26 -17.90 3.07
CA LYS A 175 -10.76 -17.27 1.85
C LYS A 175 -10.30 -15.87 2.19
N ILE A 176 -9.01 -15.62 2.02
CA ILE A 176 -8.39 -14.32 2.30
C ILE A 176 -7.52 -13.97 1.09
N ILE A 177 -7.74 -12.79 0.54
CA ILE A 177 -6.89 -12.17 -0.46
C ILE A 177 -6.14 -11.05 0.25
N ASN A 178 -4.84 -11.25 0.47
CA ASN A 178 -3.97 -10.26 1.09
C ASN A 178 -3.17 -9.54 0.00
N TYR A 179 -3.42 -8.25 -0.18
CA TYR A 179 -2.67 -7.41 -1.13
C TYR A 179 -1.39 -6.83 -0.51
N ASN A 180 -1.12 -7.12 0.76
CA ASN A 180 0.02 -6.58 1.48
C ASN A 180 1.25 -7.49 1.34
N TYR A 181 2.43 -6.87 1.38
CA TYR A 181 3.71 -7.59 1.30
C TYR A 181 4.01 -8.37 2.59
N ASP A 182 3.50 -7.90 3.72
CA ASP A 182 3.70 -8.55 5.01
C ASP A 182 2.79 -9.76 5.20
N LYS A 183 3.22 -10.67 6.09
CA LYS A 183 2.49 -11.90 6.45
C LYS A 183 1.78 -11.78 7.80
N THR A 184 1.63 -10.57 8.36
CA THR A 184 1.20 -10.33 9.76
C THR A 184 -0.13 -11.01 10.09
N ILE A 185 -1.14 -10.83 9.23
CA ILE A 185 -2.47 -11.43 9.45
C ILE A 185 -2.43 -12.96 9.36
N PHE A 186 -1.61 -13.51 8.46
CA PHE A 186 -1.47 -14.95 8.28
C PHE A 186 -0.73 -15.60 9.45
N GLU A 187 0.30 -14.95 9.97
CA GLU A 187 1.02 -15.38 11.17
C GLU A 187 0.08 -15.42 12.38
N LYS A 188 -0.74 -14.38 12.54
CA LYS A 188 -1.75 -14.32 13.60
C LYS A 188 -2.78 -15.44 13.49
N ILE A 189 -3.38 -15.62 12.31
CA ILE A 189 -4.35 -16.70 12.08
C ILE A 189 -3.73 -18.08 12.32
N LYS A 190 -2.48 -18.29 11.88
CA LYS A 190 -1.76 -19.55 12.09
C LYS A 190 -1.48 -19.81 13.57
N SER A 191 -1.15 -18.77 14.33
CA SER A 191 -0.98 -18.83 15.79
C SER A 191 -2.28 -19.19 16.50
N ASP A 192 -3.41 -18.61 16.08
CA ASP A 192 -4.71 -18.81 16.74
C ASP A 192 -5.38 -20.14 16.32
N TYR A 193 -5.17 -20.56 15.07
CA TYR A 193 -5.84 -21.70 14.46
C TYR A 193 -4.84 -22.53 13.65
N ASN A 194 -4.20 -23.52 14.30
CA ASN A 194 -3.25 -24.47 13.69
C ASN A 194 -3.76 -25.21 12.44
N SER A 195 -5.05 -25.11 12.09
CA SER A 195 -5.73 -25.84 11.02
C SER A 195 -6.22 -25.00 9.84
N VAL A 196 -5.98 -23.68 9.80
CA VAL A 196 -6.43 -22.85 8.66
C VAL A 196 -5.49 -23.04 7.47
N LYS A 197 -6.03 -23.56 6.36
CA LYS A 197 -5.33 -23.67 5.09
C LYS A 197 -5.27 -22.28 4.45
N ILE A 198 -4.17 -21.56 4.66
CA ILE A 198 -3.90 -20.29 4.02
C ILE A 198 -3.64 -20.57 2.53
N ILE A 199 -4.50 -20.03 1.66
CA ILE A 199 -4.24 -19.96 0.22
C ILE A 199 -3.66 -18.58 -0.02
N SER A 200 -2.36 -18.44 0.14
CA SER A 200 -1.62 -17.31 -0.41
C SER A 200 -1.17 -17.71 -1.81
N ASP A 201 -1.39 -16.83 -2.78
CA ASP A 201 -0.66 -16.88 -4.05
C ASP A 201 0.81 -16.58 -3.73
N GLU A 202 1.54 -17.58 -3.22
CA GLU A 202 2.99 -17.57 -3.22
C GLU A 202 3.42 -17.73 -4.68
N ILE A 203 3.28 -16.67 -5.47
CA ILE A 203 4.27 -16.40 -6.50
C ILE A 203 5.48 -15.92 -5.72
N SER A 204 6.27 -16.90 -5.27
CA SER A 204 7.62 -16.69 -4.82
C SER A 204 8.33 -15.89 -5.91
N TYR A 205 8.61 -14.62 -5.66
CA TYR A 205 9.64 -13.90 -6.39
C TYR A 205 11.00 -14.48 -5.92
N GLU A 206 11.28 -15.72 -6.34
CA GLU A 206 12.63 -16.29 -6.41
C GLU A 206 13.41 -15.59 -7.55
#